data_AF-A0A2D5IDU7-F1
#
_entry.id   AF-A0A2D5IDU7-F1
#
_cell.length_a   1.000
_cell.length_b   1.000
_cell.length_c   1.000
_cell.angle_alpha   90.00
_cell.angle_beta   90.00
_cell.angle_gamma   90.00
#
_symmetry.space_group_name_H-M   'P 1'
#
loop_
_entity.id
_entity.type
_entity.pdbx_description
1 polymer ?
#
loop_
_entity_poly.entity_id
_entity_poly.type
_entity_poly.pdbx_seq_one_letter_code
_entity_poly.pdbx_strand_id
1 'polypeptide(L)' 'MVAVRNSLKKLEGIKSVDVDYGAEEAIVIYLPAAINTQAMVKATTDIGFPSTVTTNAAMESGL' A
#
# COMPACT_ATOMS: atom_id res chain seq x y z
N MET A 1 -2.24 -1.32 13.50
CA MET A 1 -1.15 -0.33 13.33
C MET A 1 -1.67 0.98 12.76
N VAL A 2 -1.34 2.14 13.36
CA VAL A 2 -1.74 3.48 12.86
C VAL A 2 -0.70 4.07 11.89
N ALA A 3 0.56 3.64 11.96
CA ALA A 3 1.63 4.20 11.16
C ALA A 3 1.43 3.92 9.66
N VAL A 4 1.16 2.66 9.28
CA VAL A 4 0.95 2.21 7.89
C VAL A 4 -0.16 2.98 7.18
N ARG A 5 -1.34 3.12 7.81
CA ARG A 5 -2.45 3.89 7.22
C ARG A 5 -2.09 5.37 6.99
N ASN A 6 -1.27 5.94 7.87
CA ASN A 6 -0.93 7.36 7.83
C ASN A 6 0.17 7.64 6.80
N SER A 7 1.15 6.74 6.66
CA SER A 7 2.14 6.79 5.58
C SER A 7 1.48 6.64 4.21
N LEU A 8 0.46 5.77 4.09
CA LEU A 8 -0.29 5.61 2.84
C LEU A 8 -1.17 6.83 2.54
N LYS A 9 -1.93 7.35 3.51
CA LYS A 9 -2.75 8.55 3.32
C LYS A 9 -1.96 9.80 2.91
N LYS A 10 -0.68 9.87 3.25
CA LYS A 10 0.21 10.99 2.87
C LYS A 10 0.56 10.98 1.38
N LEU A 11 0.42 9.86 0.69
CA LEU A 11 0.82 9.77 -0.70
C LEU A 11 -0.30 10.30 -1.61
N GLU A 12 0.08 11.18 -2.53
CA GLU A 12 -0.83 11.74 -3.52
C GLU A 12 -1.31 10.64 -4.48
N GLY A 13 -2.62 10.51 -4.65
CA GLY A 13 -3.24 9.44 -5.45
C GLY A 13 -3.97 8.36 -4.63
N ILE A 14 -3.87 8.40 -3.31
CA ILE A 14 -4.60 7.52 -2.40
C ILE A 14 -6.00 8.10 -2.17
N LYS A 15 -7.04 7.34 -2.50
CA LYS A 15 -8.44 7.73 -2.29
C LYS A 15 -8.97 7.29 -0.95
N SER A 16 -8.66 6.05 -0.54
CA SER A 16 -9.08 5.51 0.75
C SER A 16 -8.13 4.43 1.23
N VAL A 17 -8.04 4.25 2.54
CA VAL A 17 -7.24 3.22 3.20
C VAL A 17 -8.11 2.59 4.27
N ASP A 18 -8.39 1.32 4.12
CA ASP A 18 -9.06 0.47 5.09
C ASP A 18 -8.05 -0.55 5.63
N VAL A 19 -8.07 -0.80 6.94
CA VAL A 19 -7.12 -1.71 7.58
C VAL A 19 -7.92 -2.74 8.34
N ASP A 20 -7.79 -4.00 7.91
CA ASP A 20 -8.38 -5.13 8.56
C ASP A 20 -7.44 -5.63 9.66
N TYR A 21 -7.84 -5.40 10.91
CA TYR A 21 -7.06 -5.83 12.07
C TYR A 21 -7.21 -7.34 12.35
N GLY A 22 -8.23 -7.99 11.78
CA GLY A 22 -8.46 -9.42 11.95
C GLY A 22 -7.55 -10.26 11.06
N ALA A 23 -7.37 -9.83 9.81
CA ALA A 23 -6.47 -10.46 8.84
C ALA A 23 -5.05 -9.87 8.84
N GLU A 24 -4.81 -8.78 9.57
CA GLU A 24 -3.56 -8.00 9.53
C GLU A 24 -3.24 -7.44 8.13
N GLU A 25 -4.29 -7.21 7.33
CA GLU A 25 -4.20 -6.73 5.95
C GLU A 25 -4.68 -5.27 5.83
N ALA A 26 -4.22 -4.58 4.79
CA ALA A 26 -4.67 -3.22 4.49
C ALA A 26 -5.15 -3.11 3.04
N ILE A 27 -6.42 -2.75 2.87
CA ILE A 27 -7.04 -2.49 1.57
C ILE A 27 -6.91 -1.01 1.25
N VAL A 28 -6.22 -0.70 0.17
CA VAL A 28 -5.96 0.68 -0.25
C VAL A 28 -6.62 0.92 -1.61
N ILE A 29 -7.50 1.92 -1.67
CA ILE A 29 -8.05 2.42 -2.93
C ILE A 29 -7.15 3.57 -3.38
N TYR A 30 -6.48 3.40 -4.51
CA TYR A 30 -5.59 4.40 -5.08
C TYR A 30 -5.73 4.46 -6.60
N LEU A 31 -5.20 5.54 -7.18
CA LEU A 31 -5.13 5.73 -8.62
C LEU A 31 -3.77 5.26 -9.13
N PRO A 32 -3.68 4.15 -9.89
CA PRO A 32 -2.40 3.66 -10.41
C PRO A 32 -1.73 4.65 -11.38
N ALA A 33 -2.49 5.57 -11.98
CA ALA A 33 -1.98 6.65 -12.81
C ALA A 33 -1.30 7.77 -12.01
N ALA A 34 -1.63 7.93 -10.73
CA ALA A 34 -1.06 8.95 -9.85
C ALA A 34 0.03 8.39 -8.92
N ILE A 35 -0.07 7.10 -8.55
CA ILE A 35 0.83 6.46 -7.59
C ILE A 35 1.08 4.99 -7.90
N ASN A 36 2.31 4.55 -7.67
CA ASN A 36 2.74 3.17 -7.81
C ASN A 36 2.81 2.42 -6.47
N THR A 37 2.57 1.12 -6.52
CA THR A 37 2.66 0.20 -5.37
C THR A 37 4.04 0.21 -4.73
N GLN A 38 5.11 0.32 -5.52
CA GLN A 38 6.47 0.43 -5.02
C GLN A 38 6.67 1.67 -4.11
N ALA A 39 6.05 2.80 -4.44
CA ALA A 39 6.12 4.00 -3.61
C ALA A 39 5.40 3.80 -2.26
N MET A 40 4.28 3.07 -2.26
CA MET A 40 3.55 2.68 -1.05
C MET A 40 4.39 1.76 -0.17
N VAL A 41 4.99 0.72 -0.75
CA VAL A 41 5.89 -0.21 -0.04
C VAL A 41 7.09 0.52 0.55
N LYS A 42 7.66 1.47 -0.19
CA LYS A 42 8.76 2.29 0.31
C LYS A 42 8.32 3.13 1.51
N ALA A 43 7.14 3.75 1.45
CA ALA A 43 6.61 4.56 2.54
C ALA A 43 6.36 3.75 3.82
N THR A 44 5.92 2.49 3.70
CA THR A 44 5.73 1.60 4.85
C THR A 44 7.06 1.02 5.35
N THR A 45 8.02 0.75 4.47
CA THR A 45 9.38 0.32 4.85
C THR A 45 10.13 1.43 5.59
N ASP A 46 9.98 2.68 5.17
CA ASP A 46 10.62 3.86 5.77
C ASP A 46 10.23 4.06 7.25
N ILE A 47 9.00 3.67 7.60
CA ILE A 47 8.50 3.69 8.99
C ILE A 47 8.77 2.38 9.76
N GLY A 48 9.56 1.45 9.20
CA GLY A 48 9.92 0.18 9.83
C GLY A 48 8.93 -0.97 9.62
N PHE A 49 7.99 -0.83 8.68
CA PHE A 49 6.98 -1.85 8.36
C PHE A 49 7.09 -2.30 6.89
N PRO A 50 8.09 -3.12 6.54
CA PRO A 50 8.19 -3.66 5.18
C PRO A 50 6.91 -4.44 4.86
N SER A 51 6.23 -4.08 3.77
CA SER A 51 4.95 -4.68 3.36
C SER A 51 5.05 -5.17 1.93
N THR A 52 4.39 -6.27 1.61
CA THR A 52 4.27 -6.78 0.25
C THR A 52 2.92 -6.38 -0.32
N VAL A 53 2.90 -5.82 -1.52
CA VAL A 53 1.65 -5.50 -2.20
C VAL A 53 1.18 -6.72 -2.95
N THR A 54 0.04 -7.26 -2.54
CA THR A 54 -0.71 -8.27 -3.28
C THR A 54 -1.79 -7.56 -4.08
N THR A 55 -1.42 -7.04 -5.25
CA THR A 55 -2.44 -6.64 -6.24
C THR A 55 -3.05 -7.91 -6.81
N ASN A 56 -4.38 -8.01 -6.83
CA ASN A 56 -5.06 -9.08 -7.59
C ASN A 56 -4.90 -8.92 -9.12
N ALA A 57 -4.30 -7.81 -9.57
CA ALA A 57 -3.76 -7.69 -10.91
C ALA A 57 -2.59 -8.67 -11.04
N ALA A 58 -2.84 -9.72 -11.82
CA ALA A 58 -1.95 -10.83 -12.09
C ALA A 58 -0.49 -10.41 -12.25
N MET A 59 0.37 -11.30 -11.77
CA MET A 59 1.78 -11.44 -12.12
C MET A 59 2.10 -10.87 -13.52
N GLU A 60 2.73 -9.70 -13.58
CA GLU A 60 3.50 -9.29 -14.74
C GLU A 60 4.83 -8.71 -14.26
N SER A 61 5.81 -9.62 -14.16
CA SER A 61 7.15 -9.47 -14.73
C SER A 61 8.16 -10.13 -13.80
N GLY A 62 8.44 -11.39 -14.08
CA GLY A 62 9.53 -12.15 -13.51
C GLY A 62 9.93 -13.24 -14.49
N LEU A 63 10.46 -12.81 -15.64
CA LEU A 63 11.31 -13.51 -16.61
C LEU A 63 10.90 -14.92 -17.09
#